data_AF-A0A9D6QQT2-F1
#
_entry.id   AF-A0A9D6QQT2-F1
#
_cell.length_a   1.000
_cell.length_b   1.000
_cell.length_c   1.000
_cell.angle_alpha   90.00
_cell.angle_beta   90.00
_cell.angle_gamma   90.00
#
_symmetry.space_group_name_H-M   'P 1'
#
loop_
_entity.id
_entity.type
_entity.pdbx_description
1 polymer ?
#
loop_
_entity_poly.entity_id
_entity_poly.type
_entity_poly.pdbx_seq_one_letter_code
_entity_poly.pdbx_strand_id
1 'polypeptide(L)'
;MTEIEVPLDKVQEDLIEHAHHSGGDRLMMRLALTSALLAALAAVAALLAGHHANEAMLEQIHASDQWSYFQAKGIKAAVLGTKLDLTRVLGKAPAGKDVEKLAEYKKEQEEIKKDAEEKEKESRAHLAHHVILARAVTMFQVAIAIAAICALTHRRRFLFVSLGFGIAGILFLAQGILVT
;
A
#
# COMPACT_ATOMS: atom_id res chain seq x y z
N MET A 1 31.11 24.25 -41.42
CA MET A 1 30.69 23.22 -40.45
C MET A 1 29.44 22.59 -41.01
N THR A 2 29.54 21.33 -41.44
CA THR A 2 28.39 20.55 -41.92
C THR A 2 27.54 20.17 -40.73
N GLU A 3 26.31 20.70 -40.65
CA GLU A 3 25.35 20.28 -39.64
C GLU A 3 25.00 18.82 -39.86
N ILE A 4 25.33 17.99 -38.87
CA ILE A 4 24.93 16.59 -38.81
C ILE A 4 23.53 16.60 -38.22
N GLU A 5 22.52 16.78 -39.07
CA GLU A 5 21.13 16.51 -38.68
C GLU A 5 21.03 15.01 -38.38
N VAL A 6 20.95 14.67 -37.08
CA VAL A 6 20.66 13.31 -36.63
C VAL A 6 19.22 13.03 -37.05
N PRO A 7 18.97 12.09 -37.98
CA PRO A 7 17.65 11.92 -38.57
C PRO A 7 16.81 11.07 -37.62
N LEU A 8 16.35 11.68 -36.51
CA LEU A 8 15.44 11.03 -35.56
C LEU A 8 14.15 10.59 -36.26
N ASP A 9 13.66 11.39 -37.22
CA ASP A 9 12.46 11.07 -37.99
C ASP A 9 12.63 9.80 -38.80
N LYS A 10 13.78 9.58 -39.46
CA LYS A 10 14.05 8.31 -40.18
C LYS A 10 14.19 7.11 -39.27
N VAL A 11 14.72 7.28 -38.05
CA VAL A 11 14.84 6.17 -37.10
C VAL A 11 13.47 5.81 -36.50
N GLN A 12 12.60 6.81 -36.30
CA GLN A 12 11.22 6.57 -35.88
C GLN A 12 10.36 6.01 -37.04
N GLU A 13 10.53 6.51 -38.26
CA GLU A 13 9.93 5.93 -39.47
C GLU A 13 10.41 4.50 -39.68
N ASP A 14 11.72 4.21 -39.64
CA ASP A 14 12.25 2.86 -39.77
C ASP A 14 11.72 1.93 -38.65
N LEU A 15 11.54 2.43 -37.42
CA LEU A 15 10.98 1.63 -36.33
C LEU A 15 9.49 1.31 -36.54
N ILE A 16 8.72 2.27 -37.06
CA ILE A 16 7.29 2.12 -37.38
C ILE A 16 7.12 1.27 -38.66
N GLU A 17 8.00 1.43 -39.64
CA GLU A 17 8.00 0.77 -40.95
C GLU A 17 8.49 -0.69 -40.82
N HIS A 18 9.51 -0.98 -40.00
CA HIS A 18 9.90 -2.36 -39.65
C HIS A 18 8.81 -3.09 -38.86
N ALA A 19 7.97 -2.37 -38.10
CA ALA A 19 6.80 -2.95 -37.46
C ALA A 19 5.69 -3.32 -38.47
N HIS A 20 5.58 -2.60 -39.59
CA HIS A 20 4.59 -2.86 -40.65
C HIS A 20 5.02 -3.91 -41.69
N HIS A 21 6.32 -4.15 -41.92
CA HIS A 21 6.79 -4.97 -43.05
C HIS A 21 7.07 -6.45 -42.77
N SER A 22 6.87 -6.96 -41.55
CA SER A 22 7.11 -8.38 -41.26
C SER A 22 5.79 -9.15 -41.13
N GLY A 23 5.64 -10.25 -41.89
CA GLY A 23 4.45 -11.12 -41.96
C GLY A 23 4.02 -11.82 -40.64
N GLY A 24 4.41 -11.28 -39.49
CA GLY A 24 3.98 -11.61 -38.12
C GLY A 24 3.01 -10.58 -37.50
N ASP A 25 2.39 -9.74 -38.31
CA ASP A 25 1.52 -8.61 -37.95
C ASP A 25 0.44 -8.96 -36.89
N ARG A 26 -0.19 -10.13 -37.03
CA ARG A 26 -1.20 -10.63 -36.06
C ARG A 26 -0.61 -11.01 -34.70
N LEU A 27 0.65 -11.46 -34.62
CA LEU A 27 1.29 -11.83 -33.36
C LEU A 27 1.77 -10.59 -32.60
N MET A 28 2.37 -9.63 -33.31
CA MET A 28 2.78 -8.34 -32.74
C MET A 28 1.56 -7.55 -32.25
N MET A 29 0.49 -7.47 -33.04
CA MET A 29 -0.75 -6.83 -32.62
C MET A 29 -1.39 -7.50 -31.40
N ARG A 30 -1.40 -8.85 -31.34
CA ARG A 30 -1.87 -9.58 -30.15
C ARG A 30 -1.01 -9.29 -28.92
N LEU A 31 0.31 -9.28 -29.05
CA LEU A 31 1.23 -8.96 -27.96
C LEU A 31 1.00 -7.54 -27.43
N ALA A 32 0.90 -6.55 -28.33
CA ALA A 32 0.63 -5.17 -27.98
C ALA A 32 -0.69 -5.02 -27.21
N LEU A 33 -1.77 -5.62 -27.72
CA LEU A 33 -3.09 -5.60 -27.06
C LEU A 33 -3.06 -6.28 -25.68
N THR A 34 -2.43 -7.45 -25.58
CA THR A 34 -2.32 -8.16 -24.28
C THR A 34 -1.48 -7.38 -23.27
N SER A 35 -0.38 -6.77 -23.70
CA SER A 35 0.47 -5.95 -22.82
C SER A 35 -0.26 -4.69 -22.37
N ALA A 36 -1.02 -4.03 -23.26
CA ALA A 36 -1.83 -2.87 -22.92
C ALA A 36 -2.92 -3.22 -21.88
N LEU A 37 -3.59 -4.36 -22.06
CA LEU A 37 -4.59 -4.84 -21.10
C LEU A 37 -3.98 -5.16 -19.73
N LEU A 38 -2.84 -5.88 -19.71
CA LEU A 38 -2.13 -6.18 -18.47
C LEU A 38 -1.64 -4.90 -17.76
N ALA A 39 -1.17 -3.91 -18.52
CA ALA A 39 -0.76 -2.62 -17.97
C ALA A 39 -1.93 -1.85 -17.37
N ALA A 40 -3.10 -1.83 -18.02
CA ALA A 40 -4.31 -1.24 -17.46
C ALA A 40 -4.74 -1.91 -16.15
N LEU A 41 -4.72 -3.25 -16.10
CA LEU A 41 -5.01 -4.01 -14.88
C LEU A 41 -3.98 -3.76 -13.78
N ALA A 42 -2.69 -3.67 -14.12
CA ALA A 42 -1.63 -3.33 -13.18
C ALA A 42 -1.82 -1.94 -12.59
N ALA A 43 -2.21 -0.95 -13.41
CA ALA A 43 -2.48 0.41 -12.95
C ALA A 43 -3.67 0.46 -11.99
N VAL A 44 -4.76 -0.25 -12.30
CA VAL A 44 -5.92 -0.39 -11.39
C VAL A 44 -5.51 -1.04 -10.07
N ALA A 45 -4.79 -2.15 -10.13
CA ALA A 45 -4.26 -2.84 -8.94
C ALA A 45 -3.39 -1.91 -8.09
N ALA A 46 -2.52 -1.12 -8.72
CA ALA A 46 -1.63 -0.18 -8.04
C ALA A 46 -2.38 0.96 -7.37
N LEU A 47 -3.42 1.50 -8.01
CA LEU A 47 -4.28 2.54 -7.42
C LEU A 47 -5.03 2.01 -6.19
N LEU A 48 -5.62 0.82 -6.29
CA LEU A 48 -6.30 0.16 -5.15
C LEU A 48 -5.30 -0.12 -4.01
N ALA A 49 -4.13 -0.68 -4.34
CA ALA A 49 -3.08 -0.92 -3.35
C ALA A 49 -2.64 0.38 -2.67
N GLY A 50 -2.48 1.46 -3.43
CA GLY A 50 -2.11 2.78 -2.93
C GLY A 50 -3.18 3.36 -1.99
N HIS A 51 -4.46 3.22 -2.32
CA HIS A 51 -5.55 3.66 -1.46
C HIS A 51 -5.51 2.95 -0.10
N HIS A 52 -5.41 1.61 -0.08
CA HIS A 52 -5.31 0.86 1.17
C HIS A 52 -4.03 1.18 1.96
N ALA A 53 -2.90 1.40 1.31
CA ALA A 53 -1.69 1.86 2.01
C ALA A 53 -1.88 3.22 2.67
N ASN A 54 -2.57 4.14 2.00
CA ASN A 54 -2.83 5.48 2.52
C ASN A 54 -3.78 5.42 3.72
N GLU A 55 -4.87 4.66 3.63
CA GLU A 55 -5.79 4.47 4.77
C GLU A 55 -5.08 3.78 5.95
N ALA A 56 -4.29 2.74 5.70
CA ALA A 56 -3.49 2.09 6.73
C ALA A 56 -2.56 3.09 7.46
N MET A 57 -1.94 3.99 6.69
CA MET A 57 -1.04 5.01 7.23
C MET A 57 -1.79 6.07 8.04
N LEU A 58 -2.91 6.61 7.53
CA LEU A 58 -3.74 7.57 8.26
C LEU A 58 -4.20 7.00 9.59
N GLU A 59 -4.62 5.75 9.56
CA GLU A 59 -5.13 5.06 10.73
C GLU A 59 -4.02 4.75 11.76
N GLN A 60 -2.82 4.39 11.29
CA GLN A 60 -1.65 4.23 12.14
C GLN A 60 -1.23 5.56 12.80
N ILE A 61 -1.38 6.69 12.09
CA ILE A 61 -1.15 8.03 12.64
C ILE A 61 -2.16 8.31 13.75
N HIS A 62 -3.45 8.07 13.51
CA HIS A 62 -4.48 8.23 14.55
C HIS A 62 -4.22 7.35 15.77
N ALA A 63 -3.83 6.09 15.59
CA ALA A 63 -3.44 5.22 16.68
C ALA A 63 -2.25 5.77 17.47
N SER A 64 -1.22 6.30 16.77
CA SER A 64 -0.06 6.93 17.39
C SER A 64 -0.43 8.18 18.20
N ASP A 65 -1.37 8.98 17.71
CA ASP A 65 -1.88 10.13 18.44
C ASP A 65 -2.61 9.69 19.72
N GLN A 66 -3.44 8.64 19.65
CA GLN A 66 -4.09 8.08 20.84
C GLN A 66 -3.10 7.51 21.85
N TRP A 67 -2.06 6.81 21.40
CA TRP A 67 -0.97 6.37 22.28
C TRP A 67 -0.23 7.53 22.95
N SER A 68 -0.08 8.66 22.24
CA SER A 68 0.50 9.88 22.79
C SER A 68 -0.41 10.50 23.86
N TYR A 69 -1.73 10.54 23.62
CA TYR A 69 -2.71 10.97 24.63
C TYR A 69 -2.74 10.05 25.86
N PHE A 70 -2.69 8.73 25.66
CA PHE A 70 -2.61 7.74 26.73
C PHE A 70 -1.40 7.99 27.64
N GLN A 71 -0.23 8.21 27.03
CA GLN A 71 1.00 8.51 27.77
C GLN A 71 0.90 9.84 28.52
N ALA A 72 0.37 10.89 27.89
CA ALA A 72 0.19 12.19 28.54
C ALA A 72 -0.76 12.10 29.75
N LYS A 73 -1.86 11.36 29.63
CA LYS A 73 -2.79 11.09 30.74
C LYS A 73 -2.10 10.27 31.84
N GLY A 74 -1.27 9.31 31.47
CA GLY A 74 -0.48 8.51 32.42
C GLY A 74 0.49 9.34 33.23
N ILE A 75 1.17 10.30 32.60
CA ILE A 75 2.04 11.25 33.31
C ILE A 75 1.21 12.10 34.28
N LYS A 76 0.04 12.60 33.87
CA LYS A 76 -0.85 13.37 34.77
C LYS A 76 -1.33 12.54 35.95
N ALA A 77 -1.72 11.28 35.72
CA ALA A 77 -2.12 10.34 36.75
C ALA A 77 -0.96 10.01 37.70
N ALA A 78 0.25 9.80 37.18
CA ALA A 78 1.44 9.53 37.98
C ALA A 78 1.82 10.74 38.86
N VAL A 79 1.80 11.96 38.32
CA VAL A 79 2.05 13.18 39.09
C VAL A 79 1.02 13.37 40.20
N LEU A 80 -0.26 13.14 39.91
CA LEU A 80 -1.34 13.22 40.91
C LEU A 80 -1.21 12.13 41.97
N GLY A 81 -0.85 10.91 41.57
CA GLY A 81 -0.53 9.80 42.46
C GLY A 81 0.61 10.13 43.43
N THR A 82 1.73 10.64 42.91
CA THR A 82 2.87 11.09 43.72
C THR A 82 2.47 12.18 44.71
N LYS A 83 1.65 13.15 44.30
CA LYS A 83 1.12 14.20 45.19
C LYS A 83 0.30 13.60 46.33
N LEU A 84 -0.58 12.65 46.03
CA LEU A 84 -1.41 11.96 47.02
C LEU A 84 -0.55 11.15 48.01
N ASP A 85 0.44 10.41 47.51
CA ASP A 85 1.33 9.60 48.35
C ASP A 85 2.21 10.47 49.24
N LEU A 86 2.76 11.57 48.72
CA LEU A 86 3.50 12.54 49.52
C LEU A 86 2.62 13.16 50.62
N THR A 87 1.37 13.48 50.30
CA THR A 87 0.42 14.02 51.28
C THR A 87 0.15 13.03 52.43
N ARG A 88 0.04 11.74 52.11
CA ARG A 88 -0.10 10.66 53.09
C ARG A 88 1.15 10.50 53.96
N VAL A 89 2.35 10.53 53.37
CA VAL A 89 3.63 10.45 54.11
C VAL A 89 3.79 11.64 55.05
N LEU A 90 3.31 12.82 54.67
CA LEU A 90 3.30 14.02 55.51
C LEU A 90 2.21 14.02 56.59
N GLY A 91 1.47 12.91 56.76
CA GLY A 91 0.43 12.77 57.79
C GLY A 91 -0.84 13.59 57.53
N LYS A 92 -1.02 14.12 56.32
CA LYS A 92 -2.20 14.89 55.93
C LYS A 92 -3.21 13.99 55.21
N ALA A 93 -4.49 14.24 55.44
CA ALA A 93 -5.54 13.53 54.70
C ALA A 93 -5.52 13.97 53.22
N PRO A 94 -5.43 13.04 52.25
CA PRO A 94 -5.52 13.39 50.84
C PRO A 94 -6.89 13.99 50.51
N ALA A 95 -6.92 14.99 49.64
CA ALA A 95 -8.17 15.58 49.18
C ALA A 95 -8.98 14.54 48.39
N GLY A 96 -10.23 14.26 48.79
CA GLY A 96 -11.09 13.28 48.11
C GLY A 96 -11.25 13.55 46.61
N LYS A 97 -11.29 14.83 46.22
CA LYS A 97 -11.31 15.28 44.81
C LYS A 97 -10.09 14.83 44.00
N ASP A 98 -8.92 14.74 44.62
CA ASP A 98 -7.70 14.31 43.93
C ASP A 98 -7.69 12.78 43.73
N VAL A 99 -8.29 12.02 44.67
CA VAL A 99 -8.47 10.56 44.55
C VAL A 99 -9.47 10.21 43.45
N GLU A 100 -10.58 10.94 43.37
CA GLU A 100 -11.60 10.76 42.34
C GLU A 100 -11.06 11.08 40.94
N LYS A 101 -10.35 12.21 40.79
CA LYS A 101 -9.67 12.58 39.53
C LYS A 101 -8.62 11.56 39.09
N LEU A 102 -7.91 10.93 40.03
CA LEU A 102 -6.96 9.87 39.70
C LEU A 102 -7.67 8.65 39.12
N ALA A 103 -8.83 8.27 39.68
CA ALA A 103 -9.64 7.17 39.15
C ALA A 103 -10.22 7.52 37.76
N GLU A 104 -10.67 8.76 37.57
CA GLU A 104 -11.13 9.28 36.28
C GLU A 104 -10.04 9.19 35.21
N TYR A 105 -8.83 9.70 35.47
CA TYR A 105 -7.72 9.61 34.53
C TYR A 105 -7.35 8.17 34.16
N LYS A 106 -7.38 7.23 35.12
CA LYS A 106 -7.13 5.82 34.82
C LYS A 106 -8.22 5.22 33.94
N LYS A 107 -9.48 5.61 34.15
CA LYS A 107 -10.59 5.17 33.31
C LYS A 107 -10.49 5.73 31.88
N GLU A 108 -10.22 7.03 31.75
CA GLU A 108 -9.97 7.65 30.45
C GLU A 108 -8.79 7.00 29.73
N GLN A 109 -7.72 6.64 30.45
CA GLN A 109 -6.60 5.91 29.86
C GLN A 109 -7.01 4.55 29.27
N GLU A 110 -7.85 3.78 29.96
CA GLU A 110 -8.37 2.50 29.45
C GLU A 110 -9.21 2.70 28.18
N GLU A 111 -10.03 3.76 28.13
CA GLU A 111 -10.83 4.11 26.94
C GLU A 111 -9.91 4.50 25.76
N ILE A 112 -8.96 5.42 25.97
CA ILE A 112 -7.99 5.84 24.94
C ILE A 112 -7.16 4.66 24.43
N LYS A 113 -6.78 3.74 25.32
CA LYS A 113 -6.02 2.55 24.95
C LYS A 113 -6.83 1.64 24.01
N LYS A 114 -8.12 1.42 24.31
CA LYS A 114 -8.99 0.61 23.44
C LYS A 114 -9.13 1.24 22.07
N ASP A 115 -9.34 2.55 22.02
CA ASP A 115 -9.43 3.30 20.77
C ASP A 115 -8.11 3.15 19.98
N ALA A 116 -6.96 3.32 20.62
CA ALA A 116 -5.66 3.15 19.97
C ALA A 116 -5.48 1.73 19.38
N GLU A 117 -5.84 0.69 20.12
CA GLU A 117 -5.74 -0.70 19.69
C GLU A 117 -6.70 -1.04 18.54
N GLU A 118 -7.92 -0.49 18.57
CA GLU A 118 -8.89 -0.59 17.47
C GLU A 118 -8.34 0.07 16.21
N LYS A 119 -7.80 1.28 16.34
CA LYS A 119 -7.18 2.02 15.25
C LYS A 119 -6.00 1.26 14.63
N GLU A 120 -5.11 0.69 15.44
CA GLU A 120 -4.05 -0.18 14.89
C GLU A 120 -4.58 -1.43 14.17
N LYS A 121 -5.71 -1.98 14.63
CA LYS A 121 -6.32 -3.16 13.99
C LYS A 121 -6.88 -2.80 12.63
N GLU A 122 -7.58 -1.67 12.51
CA GLU A 122 -8.05 -1.14 11.22
C GLU A 122 -6.86 -0.89 10.28
N SER A 123 -5.78 -0.26 10.77
CA SER A 123 -4.56 -0.05 9.99
C SER A 123 -3.96 -1.36 9.46
N ARG A 124 -3.83 -2.36 10.33
CA ARG A 124 -3.32 -3.69 9.94
C ARG A 124 -4.23 -4.39 8.92
N ALA A 125 -5.54 -4.21 9.01
CA ALA A 125 -6.48 -4.72 8.02
C ALA A 125 -6.23 -4.08 6.65
N HIS A 126 -6.17 -2.75 6.58
CA HIS A 126 -5.86 -2.04 5.32
C HIS A 126 -4.49 -2.45 4.76
N LEU A 127 -3.47 -2.64 5.60
CA LEU A 127 -2.15 -3.10 5.18
C LEU A 127 -2.20 -4.51 4.55
N ALA A 128 -3.00 -5.42 5.12
CA ALA A 128 -3.16 -6.76 4.55
C ALA A 128 -3.75 -6.72 3.13
N HIS A 129 -4.74 -5.84 2.89
CA HIS A 129 -5.30 -5.61 1.55
C HIS A 129 -4.25 -5.05 0.60
N HIS A 130 -3.49 -4.03 1.04
CA HIS A 130 -2.39 -3.47 0.27
C HIS A 130 -1.39 -4.55 -0.17
N VAL A 131 -0.98 -5.45 0.74
CA VAL A 131 -0.02 -6.52 0.44
C VAL A 131 -0.55 -7.48 -0.65
N ILE A 132 -1.83 -7.86 -0.59
CA ILE A 132 -2.43 -8.74 -1.60
C ILE A 132 -2.48 -8.04 -2.96
N LEU A 133 -2.91 -6.78 -3.00
CA LEU A 133 -3.00 -5.99 -4.23
C LEU A 133 -1.60 -5.69 -4.81
N ALA A 134 -0.61 -5.42 -3.97
CA ALA A 134 0.78 -5.23 -4.39
C ALA A 134 1.35 -6.49 -5.06
N ARG A 135 1.02 -7.69 -4.55
CA ARG A 135 1.39 -8.97 -5.20
C ARG A 135 0.77 -9.08 -6.60
N ALA A 136 -0.49 -8.65 -6.78
CA ALA A 136 -1.13 -8.62 -8.09
C ALA A 136 -0.37 -7.69 -9.06
N VAL A 137 -0.01 -6.48 -8.62
CA VAL A 137 0.80 -5.52 -9.40
C VAL A 137 2.11 -6.16 -9.85
N THR A 138 2.85 -6.80 -8.94
CA THR A 138 4.11 -7.46 -9.28
C THR A 138 3.92 -8.57 -10.32
N MET A 139 2.86 -9.39 -10.19
CA MET A 139 2.58 -10.45 -11.17
C MET A 139 2.28 -9.87 -12.56
N PHE A 140 1.53 -8.78 -12.65
CA PHE A 140 1.30 -8.10 -13.93
C PHE A 140 2.58 -7.51 -14.53
N GLN A 141 3.45 -6.90 -13.72
CA GLN A 141 4.74 -6.39 -14.18
C GLN A 141 5.63 -7.51 -14.76
N VAL A 142 5.69 -8.66 -14.08
CA VAL A 142 6.40 -9.85 -14.59
C VAL A 142 5.78 -10.34 -15.90
N ALA A 143 4.44 -10.39 -15.98
CA ALA A 143 3.74 -10.78 -17.20
C ALA A 143 4.08 -9.86 -18.39
N ILE A 144 4.12 -8.54 -18.17
CA ILE A 144 4.47 -7.52 -19.17
C ILE A 144 5.94 -7.67 -19.59
N ALA A 145 6.86 -7.87 -18.65
CA ALA A 145 8.28 -8.08 -18.97
C ALA A 145 8.49 -9.33 -19.84
N ILE A 146 7.81 -10.43 -19.53
CA ILE A 146 7.86 -11.65 -20.34
C ILE A 146 7.21 -11.44 -21.72
N ALA A 147 6.15 -10.64 -21.81
CA ALA A 147 5.53 -10.26 -23.09
C ALA A 147 6.51 -9.46 -23.97
N ALA A 148 7.26 -8.52 -23.38
CA ALA A 148 8.30 -7.78 -24.09
C ALA A 148 9.43 -8.68 -24.60
N ILE A 149 9.90 -9.63 -23.78
CA ILE A 149 10.90 -10.64 -24.21
C ILE A 149 10.34 -11.51 -25.34
N CYS A 150 9.06 -11.87 -25.27
CA CYS A 150 8.39 -12.62 -26.34
C CYS A 150 8.37 -11.86 -27.67
N ALA A 151 8.14 -10.54 -27.62
CA ALA A 151 8.17 -9.67 -28.80
C ALA A 151 9.56 -9.65 -29.44
N LEU A 152 10.62 -9.54 -28.64
CA LEU A 152 12.02 -9.53 -29.13
C LEU A 152 12.49 -10.90 -29.66
N THR A 153 12.04 -11.99 -29.03
CA THR A 153 12.54 -13.35 -29.34
C THR A 153 11.72 -14.07 -30.41
N HIS A 154 10.56 -13.51 -30.82
CA HIS A 154 9.58 -14.13 -31.73
C HIS A 154 9.13 -15.57 -31.33
N ARG A 155 9.35 -15.98 -30.07
CA ARG A 155 9.04 -17.33 -29.57
C ARG A 155 7.68 -17.36 -28.88
N ARG A 156 6.70 -18.02 -29.52
CA ARG A 156 5.33 -18.19 -28.98
C ARG A 156 5.24 -18.86 -27.61
N ARG A 157 6.27 -19.58 -27.15
CA ARG A 157 6.28 -20.20 -25.81
C ARG A 157 6.20 -19.16 -24.69
N PHE A 158 6.89 -18.02 -24.85
CA PHE A 158 6.89 -16.96 -23.83
C PHE A 158 5.54 -16.26 -23.72
N LEU A 159 4.73 -16.24 -24.78
CA LEU A 159 3.36 -15.72 -24.74
C LEU A 159 2.49 -16.50 -23.74
N PHE A 160 2.58 -17.84 -23.75
CA PHE A 160 1.82 -18.68 -22.80
C PHE A 160 2.30 -18.49 -21.36
N VAL A 161 3.59 -18.29 -21.15
CA VAL A 161 4.14 -18.00 -19.81
C VAL A 161 3.64 -16.65 -19.31
N SER A 162 3.72 -15.60 -20.14
CA SER A 162 3.19 -14.27 -19.81
C SER A 162 1.70 -14.33 -19.46
N LEU A 163 0.90 -15.07 -20.24
CA LEU A 163 -0.53 -15.24 -19.97
C LEU A 163 -0.77 -15.96 -18.64
N GLY A 164 0.05 -16.96 -18.29
CA GLY A 164 -0.02 -17.64 -17.00
C GLY A 164 0.20 -16.69 -15.82
N PHE A 165 1.22 -15.83 -15.88
CA PHE A 165 1.45 -14.78 -14.88
C PHE A 165 0.32 -13.73 -14.87
N GLY A 166 -0.23 -13.37 -16.03
CA GLY A 166 -1.38 -12.48 -16.14
C GLY A 166 -2.62 -13.04 -15.45
N ILE A 167 -2.93 -14.32 -15.64
CA ILE A 167 -4.04 -15.00 -14.95
C ILE A 167 -3.80 -15.02 -13.43
N ALA A 168 -2.58 -15.35 -12.99
CA ALA A 168 -2.23 -15.31 -11.57
C ALA A 168 -2.41 -13.89 -10.98
N GLY A 169 -2.03 -12.85 -11.71
CA GLY A 169 -2.28 -11.46 -11.34
C GLY A 169 -3.77 -11.13 -11.20
N ILE A 170 -4.61 -11.60 -12.13
CA ILE A 170 -6.08 -11.43 -12.05
C ILE A 170 -6.64 -12.14 -10.81
N LEU A 171 -6.16 -13.34 -10.48
CA LEU A 171 -6.60 -14.05 -9.27
C LEU A 171 -6.26 -13.29 -7.99
N PHE A 172 -5.04 -12.74 -7.89
CA PHE A 172 -4.67 -11.92 -6.74
C PHE A 172 -5.44 -10.60 -6.69
N LEU A 173 -5.72 -9.98 -7.84
CA LEU A 173 -6.57 -8.79 -7.91
C LEU A 173 -7.99 -9.10 -7.42
N ALA A 174 -8.59 -10.18 -7.92
CA ALA A 174 -9.93 -10.61 -7.52
C ALA A 174 -9.98 -10.95 -6.03
N GLN A 175 -8.97 -11.65 -5.50
CA GLN A 175 -8.85 -11.90 -4.08
C GLN A 175 -8.71 -10.60 -3.28
N GLY A 176 -7.89 -9.66 -3.75
CA GLY A 176 -7.69 -8.36 -3.11
C GLY A 176 -8.93 -7.48 -3.10
N ILE A 177 -9.87 -7.68 -4.03
CA ILE A 177 -11.16 -6.97 -4.07
C ILE A 177 -12.23 -7.71 -3.25
N LEU A 178 -12.23 -9.06 -3.24
CA LEU A 178 -13.24 -9.88 -2.57
C LEU A 178 -12.99 -10.02 -1.05
N VAL A 179 -11.74 -9.88 -0.61
CA VAL A 179 -11.37 -9.91 0.81
C VAL A 179 -11.63 -8.56 1.50
N THR A 180 -11.88 -7.50 0.73
CA THR A 180 -12.33 -6.17 1.17
C THR A 180 -13.73 -6.20 1.78
#